data_AF-A0A521G2V0-F1
#
_entry.id   AF-A0A521G2V0-F1
#
_cell.length_a   1.000
_cell.length_b   1.000
_cell.length_c   1.000
_cell.angle_alpha   90.00
_cell.angle_beta   90.00
_cell.angle_gamma   90.00
#
_symmetry.space_group_name_H-M   'P 1'
#
loop_
_entity.id
_entity.type
_entity.pdbx_description
1 polymer ?
#
loop_
_entity_poly.entity_id
_entity_poly.type
_entity_poly.pdbx_seq_one_letter_code
_entity_poly.pdbx_strand_id
1 'polypeptide(L)'
;MNRTVELDLKYCPKCGDEYRADITVCATCAMSLLTGKAVLELRQQEEQKKANRRRPLSPDDELISIRKGPILQMQMLQTALKQEGIPSLATSEDSGCGQGCGGPSLVIQVRASDLEDVQAVLVQDYVRTTGLHEHGISIAGTVFDTAAESAVCPACGCCFSTSQTACPECGLCFA
;
A
#
# COMPACT_ATOMS: atom_id res chain seq x y z
N MET A 1 13.56 7.45 -25.36
CA MET A 1 14.68 6.66 -25.91
C MET A 1 14.32 5.18 -25.76
N ASN A 2 13.81 4.54 -26.82
CA ASN A 2 13.59 3.09 -26.83
C ASN A 2 14.95 2.41 -27.05
N ARG A 3 15.62 1.99 -25.97
CA ARG A 3 16.78 1.10 -26.07
C ARG A 3 16.25 -0.32 -26.26
N THR A 4 16.46 -0.87 -27.45
CA THR A 4 16.23 -2.29 -27.73
C THR A 4 17.13 -3.12 -26.83
N VAL A 5 16.57 -4.10 -26.13
CA VAL A 5 17.34 -5.04 -25.29
C VAL A 5 17.94 -6.11 -26.20
N GLU A 6 19.26 -6.24 -26.19
CA GLU A 6 19.97 -7.24 -26.98
C GLU A 6 19.98 -8.59 -26.24
N LEU A 7 19.65 -9.69 -26.94
CA LEU A 7 19.35 -10.97 -26.28
C LEU A 7 20.58 -11.59 -25.60
N ASP A 8 21.74 -11.41 -26.22
CA ASP A 8 23.01 -12.03 -25.81
C ASP A 8 23.78 -11.20 -24.79
N LEU A 9 23.35 -9.96 -24.53
CA LEU A 9 23.96 -9.10 -23.51
C LEU A 9 23.32 -9.34 -22.14
N LYS A 10 23.98 -8.79 -21.12
CA LYS A 10 23.53 -8.84 -19.74
C LYS A 10 23.19 -7.47 -19.23
N TYR A 11 22.24 -7.41 -18.31
CA TYR A 11 21.66 -6.18 -17.81
C TYR A 11 21.51 -6.24 -16.30
N CYS A 12 21.82 -5.13 -15.65
CA CYS A 12 21.55 -4.98 -14.22
C CYS A 12 20.06 -4.68 -14.01
N PRO A 13 19.33 -5.48 -13.21
CA PRO A 13 17.90 -5.24 -12.99
C PRO A 13 17.61 -3.98 -12.15
N LYS A 14 18.63 -3.42 -11.48
CA LYS A 14 18.47 -2.22 -10.64
C LYS A 14 18.80 -0.93 -11.38
N CYS A 15 19.97 -0.82 -12.00
CA CYS A 15 20.39 0.40 -12.70
C CYS A 15 20.13 0.38 -14.21
N GLY A 16 19.86 -0.78 -14.80
CA GLY A 16 19.65 -0.92 -16.24
C GLY A 16 20.93 -0.88 -17.08
N ASP A 17 22.11 -0.87 -16.45
CA ASP A 17 23.39 -0.89 -17.16
C ASP A 17 23.55 -2.18 -17.97
N GLU A 18 24.18 -2.04 -19.14
CA GLU A 18 24.45 -3.11 -20.10
C GLU A 18 25.88 -3.62 -19.94
N TYR A 19 26.04 -4.94 -20.08
CA TYR A 19 27.28 -5.66 -19.91
C TYR A 19 27.43 -6.74 -20.99
N ARG A 20 28.69 -7.10 -21.26
CA ARG A 20 29.01 -8.26 -22.10
C ARG A 20 28.56 -9.57 -21.42
N ALA A 21 28.30 -10.59 -22.24
CA ALA A 21 27.74 -11.87 -21.81
C ALA A 21 28.56 -12.61 -20.73
N ASP A 22 29.88 -12.40 -20.71
CA ASP A 22 30.83 -13.02 -19.78
C ASP A 22 30.79 -12.40 -18.37
N ILE A 23 30.31 -11.17 -18.24
CA ILE A 23 30.21 -10.48 -16.95
C ILE A 23 29.01 -11.03 -16.17
N THR A 24 29.15 -11.31 -14.87
CA THR A 24 28.07 -11.90 -14.06
C THR A 24 27.51 -10.95 -13.00
N VAL A 25 28.26 -9.91 -12.63
CA VAL A 25 27.93 -8.98 -11.54
C VAL A 25 28.01 -7.54 -12.02
N CYS A 26 27.03 -6.72 -11.63
CA CYS A 26 27.03 -5.28 -11.91
C CYS A 26 28.15 -4.58 -11.12
N ALA A 27 28.98 -3.78 -11.79
CA ALA A 27 30.06 -3.02 -11.15
C ALA A 27 29.55 -1.96 -10.16
N THR A 28 28.36 -1.40 -10.41
CA THR A 28 27.76 -0.33 -9.58
C THR A 28 26.90 -0.88 -8.45
N CYS A 29 26.07 -1.87 -8.75
CA CYS A 29 25.06 -2.40 -7.82
C CYS A 29 25.51 -3.67 -7.09
N ALA A 30 26.64 -4.28 -7.50
CA ALA A 30 27.18 -5.52 -6.93
C ALA A 30 26.19 -6.69 -6.91
N MET A 31 25.25 -6.74 -7.86
CA MET A 31 24.22 -7.77 -7.96
C MET A 31 24.34 -8.58 -9.25
N SER A 32 23.79 -9.79 -9.24
CA SER A 32 23.76 -10.69 -10.40
C SER A 32 23.02 -10.05 -11.57
N LEU A 33 23.63 -10.13 -12.75
CA LEU A 33 23.07 -9.62 -13.99
C LEU A 33 22.11 -10.63 -14.64
N LEU A 34 21.06 -10.13 -15.28
CA LEU A 34 20.12 -10.92 -16.07
C LEU A 34 20.51 -10.89 -17.55
N THR A 35 20.25 -11.96 -18.29
CA THR A 35 20.39 -11.92 -19.76
C THR A 35 19.32 -11.03 -20.37
N GLY A 36 19.57 -10.50 -21.56
CA GLY A 36 18.57 -9.71 -22.29
C GLY A 36 17.27 -10.49 -22.52
N LYS A 37 17.39 -11.79 -22.83
CA LYS A 37 16.24 -12.70 -22.87
C LYS A 37 15.45 -12.72 -21.56
N ALA A 38 16.11 -12.89 -20.42
CA ALA A 38 15.45 -12.93 -19.11
C ALA A 38 14.79 -11.57 -18.77
N VAL A 39 15.42 -10.45 -19.13
CA VAL A 39 14.82 -9.12 -18.95
C VAL A 39 13.54 -8.96 -19.78
N LEU A 40 13.55 -9.40 -21.04
CA LEU A 40 12.36 -9.35 -21.90
C LEU A 40 11.25 -10.26 -21.39
N GLU A 41 11.57 -11.48 -20.95
CA GLU A 41 10.60 -12.40 -20.36
C GLU A 41 9.95 -11.81 -19.11
N LEU A 42 10.73 -11.20 -18.21
CA LEU A 42 10.19 -10.50 -17.04
C LEU A 42 9.25 -9.35 -17.43
N ARG A 43 9.67 -8.51 -18.38
CA ARG A 43 8.82 -7.40 -18.87
C ARG A 43 7.52 -7.91 -19.50
N GLN A 44 7.60 -8.95 -20.33
CA GLN A 44 6.42 -9.57 -20.94
C GLN A 44 5.50 -10.17 -19.87
N GLN A 45 6.04 -10.82 -18.84
CA GLN A 45 5.24 -11.33 -17.72
C GLN A 45 4.56 -10.19 -16.96
N GLU A 46 5.25 -9.09 -16.68
CA GLU A 46 4.67 -7.90 -16.04
C GLU A 46 3.58 -7.26 -16.90
N GLU A 47 3.82 -7.13 -18.21
CA GLU A 47 2.85 -6.60 -19.17
C GLU A 47 1.63 -7.52 -19.27
N GLN A 48 1.83 -8.83 -19.32
CA GLN A 48 0.74 -9.80 -19.35
C GLN A 48 -0.07 -9.77 -18.05
N LYS A 49 0.59 -9.68 -16.88
CA LYS A 49 -0.08 -9.48 -15.60
C LYS A 49 -0.92 -8.20 -15.60
N LYS A 50 -0.35 -7.08 -16.04
CA LYS A 50 -1.05 -5.79 -16.16
C LYS A 50 -2.22 -5.86 -17.15
N ALA A 51 -2.06 -6.56 -18.26
CA ALA A 51 -3.09 -6.74 -19.28
C ALA A 51 -4.24 -7.61 -18.76
N ASN A 52 -3.92 -8.73 -18.11
CA ASN A 52 -4.91 -9.61 -17.49
C ASN A 52 -5.71 -8.87 -16.42
N ARG A 53 -5.04 -8.10 -15.56
CA ARG A 53 -5.68 -7.26 -14.54
C ARG A 53 -6.66 -6.26 -15.15
N ARG A 54 -6.30 -5.60 -16.25
CA ARG A 54 -7.18 -4.60 -16.91
C ARG A 54 -8.36 -5.19 -17.66
N ARG A 55 -8.42 -6.52 -17.84
CA ARG A 55 -9.53 -7.18 -18.52
C ARG A 55 -10.83 -6.97 -17.74
N PRO A 56 -11.96 -6.62 -18.38
CA PRO A 56 -13.26 -6.54 -17.72
C PRO A 56 -13.60 -7.82 -16.94
N LEU A 57 -14.41 -7.68 -15.88
CA LEU A 57 -14.94 -8.84 -15.16
C LEU A 57 -15.82 -9.68 -16.10
N SER A 58 -15.67 -10.99 -16.03
CA SER A 58 -16.47 -12.00 -16.76
C SER A 58 -17.38 -12.74 -15.77
N PRO A 59 -18.51 -13.30 -16.23
CA PRO A 59 -19.35 -14.16 -15.38
C PRO A 59 -18.63 -15.38 -14.80
N ASP A 60 -17.59 -15.87 -15.49
CA ASP A 60 -16.78 -17.02 -15.05
C ASP A 60 -15.67 -16.64 -14.05
N ASP A 61 -15.50 -15.35 -13.77
CA ASP A 61 -14.49 -14.90 -12.82
C ASP A 61 -14.92 -15.26 -11.39
N GLU A 62 -14.02 -15.88 -10.62
CA GLU A 62 -14.22 -16.09 -9.19
C GLU A 62 -14.10 -14.74 -8.46
N LEU A 63 -15.22 -14.21 -7.98
CA LEU A 63 -15.29 -12.93 -7.29
C LEU A 63 -15.29 -13.11 -5.77
N ILE A 64 -14.52 -12.27 -5.09
CA ILE A 64 -14.45 -12.20 -3.63
C ILE A 64 -14.79 -10.80 -3.13
N SER A 65 -15.47 -10.74 -1.99
CA SER A 65 -15.81 -9.48 -1.32
C SER A 65 -14.62 -8.95 -0.51
N ILE A 66 -14.26 -7.67 -0.71
CA ILE A 66 -13.09 -7.06 -0.05
C ILE A 66 -13.47 -5.99 0.98
N ARG A 67 -14.63 -5.34 0.83
CA ARG A 67 -15.09 -4.30 1.76
C ARG A 67 -16.58 -4.06 1.64
N LYS A 68 -17.23 -3.81 2.77
CA LYS A 68 -18.61 -3.33 2.88
C LYS A 68 -18.61 -1.93 3.49
N GLY A 69 -19.48 -1.04 3.02
CA GLY A 69 -19.60 0.29 3.61
C GLY A 69 -20.61 1.21 2.92
N PRO A 70 -20.70 2.47 3.37
CA PRO A 70 -21.58 3.47 2.78
C PRO A 70 -21.27 3.72 1.30
N ILE A 71 -22.30 4.03 0.50
CA ILE A 71 -22.20 4.24 -0.96
C ILE A 71 -21.00 5.13 -1.34
N LEU A 72 -20.88 6.30 -0.71
CA LEU A 72 -19.81 7.27 -1.04
C LEU A 72 -18.41 6.68 -0.85
N GLN A 73 -18.18 5.97 0.27
CA GLN A 73 -16.89 5.33 0.52
C GLN A 73 -16.61 4.21 -0.49
N MET A 74 -17.63 3.45 -0.87
CA MET A 74 -17.49 2.36 -1.84
C MET A 74 -17.21 2.90 -3.25
N GLN A 75 -17.82 4.02 -3.64
CA GLN A 75 -17.50 4.71 -4.91
C GLN A 75 -16.07 5.26 -4.94
N MET A 76 -15.58 5.80 -3.82
CA MET A 76 -14.18 6.24 -3.70
C MET A 76 -13.23 5.06 -3.87
N LEU A 77 -13.51 3.93 -3.22
CA LEU A 77 -12.72 2.70 -3.36
C LEU A 77 -12.72 2.18 -4.80
N GLN A 78 -13.88 2.13 -5.47
CA GLN A 78 -13.94 1.73 -6.88
C GLN A 78 -13.11 2.63 -7.78
N THR A 79 -13.08 3.94 -7.48
CA THR A 79 -12.26 4.90 -8.22
C THR A 79 -10.77 4.62 -8.03
N ALA A 80 -10.33 4.36 -6.79
CA ALA A 80 -8.94 4.01 -6.49
C ALA A 80 -8.52 2.70 -7.20
N LEU A 81 -9.35 1.66 -7.12
CA LEU A 81 -9.11 0.39 -7.82
C LEU A 81 -9.03 0.59 -9.34
N LYS A 82 -9.94 1.39 -9.91
CA LYS A 82 -9.96 1.69 -11.34
C LYS A 82 -8.75 2.48 -11.81
N GLN A 83 -8.25 3.44 -11.03
CA GLN A 83 -7.00 4.17 -11.34
C GLN A 83 -5.81 3.22 -11.44
N GLU A 84 -5.83 2.21 -10.59
CA GLU A 84 -4.87 1.12 -10.56
C GLU A 84 -5.19 0.04 -11.61
N GLY A 85 -6.22 0.20 -12.44
CA GLY A 85 -6.60 -0.73 -13.49
C GLY A 85 -7.18 -2.06 -12.98
N ILE A 86 -7.65 -2.11 -11.73
CA ILE A 86 -8.33 -3.26 -11.12
C ILE A 86 -9.85 -3.10 -11.32
N PRO A 87 -10.50 -3.96 -12.12
CA PRO A 87 -11.95 -4.02 -12.23
C PRO A 87 -12.56 -4.45 -10.90
N SER A 88 -13.67 -3.81 -10.55
CA SER A 88 -14.44 -4.13 -9.35
C SER A 88 -15.93 -4.03 -9.62
N LEU A 89 -16.70 -4.85 -8.91
CA LEU A 89 -18.15 -4.84 -8.93
C LEU A 89 -18.66 -4.33 -7.58
N ALA A 90 -19.62 -3.39 -7.60
CA ALA A 90 -20.34 -2.97 -6.41
C ALA A 90 -21.72 -3.60 -6.41
N THR A 91 -22.04 -4.36 -5.37
CA THR A 91 -23.34 -4.99 -5.19
C THR A 91 -24.02 -4.43 -3.94
N SER A 92 -25.34 -4.29 -4.00
CA SER A 92 -26.15 -4.16 -2.80
C SER A 92 -26.35 -5.55 -2.21
N GLU A 93 -26.08 -5.73 -0.93
CA GLU A 93 -26.61 -6.89 -0.23
C GLU A 93 -28.06 -6.59 0.14
N ASP A 94 -28.99 -7.15 -0.63
CA ASP A 94 -30.39 -7.16 -0.22
C ASP A 94 -30.60 -8.22 0.85
N SER A 95 -31.28 -7.78 1.92
CA SER A 95 -32.02 -8.56 2.92
C SER A 95 -31.28 -9.20 4.10
N GLY A 96 -31.51 -8.62 5.29
CA GLY A 96 -31.38 -9.33 6.56
C GLY A 96 -31.11 -8.44 7.78
N CYS A 97 -32.11 -7.71 8.27
CA CYS A 97 -32.47 -7.52 9.69
C CYS A 97 -33.19 -6.18 9.89
N GLY A 98 -34.29 -6.20 10.66
CA GLY A 98 -35.14 -5.05 10.91
C GLY A 98 -34.46 -3.92 11.68
N GLN A 99 -35.09 -2.73 11.62
CA GLN A 99 -34.95 -1.66 12.60
C GLN A 99 -33.49 -1.31 12.99
N GLY A 100 -32.72 -0.77 12.05
CA GLY A 100 -31.42 -0.16 12.33
C GLY A 100 -31.19 1.09 11.49
N CYS A 101 -30.70 2.16 12.13
CA CYS A 101 -30.37 3.47 11.57
C CYS A 101 -29.12 3.44 10.65
N GLY A 102 -29.02 2.45 9.77
CA GLY A 102 -27.95 2.30 8.78
C GLY A 102 -28.46 2.64 7.39
N GLY A 103 -27.97 3.74 6.80
CA GLY A 103 -28.23 4.05 5.39
C GLY A 103 -27.74 2.94 4.43
N PRO A 104 -28.02 3.06 3.13
CA PRO A 104 -27.68 2.02 2.17
C PRO A 104 -26.16 1.76 2.14
N SER A 105 -25.79 0.47 2.18
CA SER A 105 -24.41 0.00 2.08
C SER A 105 -24.19 -0.82 0.81
N LEU A 106 -22.99 -0.72 0.24
CA LEU A 106 -22.54 -1.57 -0.86
C LEU A 106 -21.42 -2.48 -0.40
N VAL A 107 -21.23 -3.57 -1.12
CA VAL A 107 -20.09 -4.47 -1.02
C VAL A 107 -19.28 -4.37 -2.30
N ILE A 108 -17.97 -4.19 -2.18
CA ILE A 108 -17.04 -4.22 -3.31
C ILE A 108 -16.49 -5.63 -3.47
N GLN A 109 -16.58 -6.14 -4.70
CA GLN A 109 -16.06 -7.42 -5.11
C GLN A 109 -15.01 -7.26 -6.22
N VAL A 110 -14.03 -8.14 -6.21
CA VAL A 110 -12.91 -8.19 -7.17
C VAL A 110 -12.62 -9.65 -7.53
N ARG A 111 -11.88 -9.89 -8.61
CA ARG A 111 -11.35 -11.23 -8.90
C ARG A 111 -10.45 -11.71 -7.78
N ALA A 112 -10.57 -12.98 -7.41
CA ALA A 112 -9.68 -13.63 -6.45
C ALA A 112 -8.20 -13.52 -6.87
N SER A 113 -7.92 -13.60 -8.18
CA SER A 113 -6.56 -13.44 -8.74
C SER A 113 -5.93 -12.07 -8.51
N ASP A 114 -6.75 -11.05 -8.25
CA ASP A 114 -6.30 -9.65 -8.14
C ASP A 114 -6.12 -9.24 -6.67
N LEU A 115 -6.27 -10.16 -5.70
CA LEU A 115 -6.31 -9.86 -4.27
C LEU A 115 -5.01 -9.23 -3.74
N GLU A 116 -3.84 -9.73 -4.16
CA GLU A 116 -2.54 -9.19 -3.73
C GLU A 116 -2.38 -7.73 -4.17
N ASP A 117 -2.75 -7.45 -5.42
CA ASP A 117 -2.75 -6.10 -5.97
C ASP A 117 -3.74 -5.19 -5.24
N VAL A 118 -4.95 -5.70 -4.95
CA VAL A 118 -5.97 -4.96 -4.18
C VAL A 118 -5.46 -4.61 -2.79
N GLN A 119 -4.78 -5.52 -2.10
CA GLN A 119 -4.19 -5.24 -0.79
C GLN A 119 -3.18 -4.09 -0.86
N ALA A 120 -2.32 -4.08 -1.88
CA ALA A 120 -1.37 -2.99 -2.09
C ALA A 120 -2.08 -1.63 -2.26
N VAL A 121 -3.16 -1.60 -3.06
CA VAL A 121 -3.97 -0.39 -3.26
C VAL A 121 -4.64 0.07 -1.95
N LEU A 122 -5.18 -0.87 -1.16
CA LEU A 122 -5.82 -0.55 0.12
C LEU A 122 -4.83 0.00 1.14
N VAL A 123 -3.62 -0.56 1.22
CA VAL A 123 -2.55 -0.04 2.08
C VAL A 123 -2.17 1.38 1.66
N GLN A 124 -1.99 1.62 0.36
CA GLN A 124 -1.67 2.94 -0.15
C GLN A 124 -2.79 3.97 0.10
N ASP A 125 -4.05 3.57 -0.08
CA ASP A 125 -5.21 4.40 0.21
C ASP A 125 -5.32 4.74 1.69
N TYR A 126 -5.07 3.76 2.57
CA TYR A 126 -5.02 3.97 4.02
C TYR A 126 -3.96 5.01 4.39
N VAL A 127 -2.72 4.85 3.91
CA VAL A 127 -1.63 5.79 4.18
C VAL A 127 -1.97 7.21 3.69
N ARG A 128 -2.55 7.32 2.49
CA ARG A 128 -2.94 8.61 1.88
C ARG A 128 -4.06 9.31 2.65
N THR A 129 -5.08 8.57 3.07
CA THR A 129 -6.28 9.14 3.72
C THR A 129 -6.09 9.43 5.20
N THR A 130 -5.18 8.70 5.86
CA THR A 130 -4.85 8.91 7.29
C THR A 130 -3.70 9.87 7.53
N GLY A 131 -2.98 10.29 6.48
CA GLY A 131 -1.84 11.21 6.61
C GLY A 131 -0.64 10.60 7.34
N LEU A 132 -0.59 9.27 7.51
CA LEU A 132 0.52 8.56 8.14
C LEU A 132 1.86 8.67 7.37
N HIS A 133 1.83 9.21 6.15
CA HIS A 133 3.04 9.59 5.41
C HIS A 133 3.68 10.89 5.95
N GLU A 134 2.90 11.79 6.55
CA GLU A 134 3.36 13.13 6.95
C GLU A 134 3.97 13.14 8.36
N HIS A 135 3.54 12.20 9.20
CA HIS A 135 4.02 12.07 10.57
C HIS A 135 4.48 10.64 10.75
N GLY A 136 5.79 10.43 10.70
CA GLY A 136 6.38 9.12 10.91
C GLY A 136 5.74 8.44 12.13
N ILE A 137 5.30 7.19 11.94
CA ILE A 137 4.72 6.33 12.99
C ILE A 137 5.70 6.14 14.19
N SER A 138 6.92 6.67 14.06
CA SER A 138 7.91 6.87 15.12
C SER A 138 7.43 7.67 16.34
N ILE A 139 6.24 8.27 16.33
CA ILE A 139 5.67 8.93 17.53
C ILE A 139 4.90 7.95 18.43
N ALA A 140 4.50 6.77 17.91
CA ALA A 140 3.70 5.80 18.67
C ALA A 140 4.40 5.25 19.93
N GLY A 141 5.71 5.46 20.06
CA GLY A 141 6.52 5.09 21.23
C GLY A 141 7.15 6.25 22.00
N THR A 142 6.92 7.52 21.64
CA THR A 142 7.47 8.69 22.38
C THR A 142 6.52 9.27 23.42
N VAL A 143 5.46 8.52 23.75
CA VAL A 143 4.49 8.92 24.77
C VAL A 143 5.06 8.54 26.13
N PHE A 144 5.67 9.53 26.79
CA PHE A 144 6.02 9.57 28.22
C PHE A 144 6.57 8.25 28.81
N ASP A 145 7.89 8.08 28.75
CA ASP A 145 8.58 6.97 29.44
C ASP A 145 8.64 7.23 30.94
N THR A 146 7.81 6.53 31.71
CA THR A 146 7.78 6.63 33.19
C THR A 146 9.05 6.09 33.85
N ALA A 147 9.89 5.33 33.15
CA ALA A 147 11.15 4.81 33.65
C ALA A 147 12.33 5.79 33.46
N ALA A 148 12.18 6.80 32.60
CA ALA A 148 13.16 7.88 32.45
C ALA A 148 13.07 8.85 33.65
N GLU A 149 14.13 9.58 33.98
CA GLU A 149 14.13 10.57 35.07
C GLU A 149 13.32 11.84 34.73
N SER A 150 13.23 12.14 33.43
CA SER A 150 12.59 13.34 32.89
C SER A 150 11.88 13.03 31.58
N ALA A 151 10.78 13.73 31.31
CA ALA A 151 10.04 13.65 30.06
C ALA A 151 9.70 15.04 29.53
N VAL A 152 9.52 15.13 28.21
CA VAL A 152 9.07 16.34 27.51
C VAL A 152 7.55 16.26 27.33
N CYS A 153 6.83 17.26 27.81
CA CYS A 153 5.38 17.34 27.68
C CYS A 153 5.00 17.48 26.19
N PRO A 154 4.20 16.58 25.60
CA PRO A 154 3.80 16.68 24.20
C PRO A 154 2.85 17.87 23.93
N ALA A 155 2.18 18.41 24.96
CA ALA A 155 1.26 19.54 24.80
C ALA A 155 1.95 20.91 24.80
N CYS A 156 3.02 21.09 25.59
CA CYS A 156 3.66 22.40 25.76
C CYS A 156 5.18 22.40 25.59
N GLY A 157 5.82 21.24 25.41
CA GLY A 157 7.27 21.11 25.26
C GLY A 157 8.08 21.29 26.55
N CYS A 158 7.44 21.53 27.70
CA CYS A 158 8.13 21.63 28.99
C CYS A 158 8.81 20.29 29.35
N CYS A 159 10.06 20.33 29.79
CA CYS A 159 10.76 19.17 30.32
C CYS A 159 10.55 19.12 31.84
N PHE A 160 10.01 18.02 32.35
CA PHE A 160 9.67 17.86 33.77
C PHE A 160 10.02 16.45 34.26
N SER A 161 10.12 16.27 35.59
CA SER A 161 10.40 14.95 36.16
C SER A 161 9.22 14.01 36.00
N THR A 162 9.48 12.77 35.60
CA THR A 162 8.47 11.70 35.48
C THR A 162 7.90 11.23 36.82
N SER A 163 8.52 11.64 37.93
CA SER A 163 7.98 11.46 39.28
C SER A 163 6.70 12.29 39.51
N GLN A 164 6.44 13.30 38.67
CA GLN A 164 5.21 14.07 38.68
C GLN A 164 4.18 13.47 37.73
N THR A 165 2.94 13.35 38.19
CA THR A 165 1.82 12.79 37.40
C THR A 165 1.16 13.83 36.48
N ALA A 166 1.62 15.08 36.52
CA ALA A 166 1.10 16.17 35.70
C ALA A 166 2.21 17.15 35.32
N CYS A 167 2.12 17.71 34.11
CA CYS A 167 3.02 18.77 33.67
C CYS A 167 2.77 20.04 34.50
N PRO A 168 3.80 20.66 35.10
CA PRO A 168 3.64 21.85 35.93
C PRO A 168 3.22 23.10 35.15
N GLU A 169 3.54 23.16 33.85
CA GLU A 169 3.26 24.33 33.02
C GLU A 169 1.84 24.33 32.44
N CYS A 170 1.36 23.18 31.96
CA CYS A 170 0.06 23.10 31.27
C CYS A 170 -0.99 22.24 31.98
N GLY A 171 -0.63 21.55 33.05
CA GLY A 171 -1.55 20.69 33.80
C GLY A 171 -1.97 19.41 33.08
N LEU A 172 -1.34 19.04 31.96
CA LEU A 172 -1.60 17.77 31.29
C LEU A 172 -1.22 16.61 32.23
N CYS A 173 -2.17 15.73 32.53
CA CYS A 173 -1.97 14.56 33.38
C CYS A 173 -1.43 13.35 32.58
N PHE A 174 -0.51 12.60 33.19
CA PHE A 174 0.09 11.37 32.67
C PHE A 174 -0.14 10.16 33.61
N ALA A 175 -1.14 10.28 34.49
CA ALA A 175 -1.55 9.26 35.48
C ALA A 175 -2.42 8.16 34.87
#